data_AF-X5E364-F1
#
_entry.id   AF-X5E364-F1
#
_cell.length_a   1.000
_cell.length_b   1.000
_cell.length_c   1.000
_cell.angle_alpha   90.00
_cell.angle_beta   90.00
_cell.angle_gamma   90.00
#
_symmetry.space_group_name_H-M   'P 1'
#
loop_
_entity.id
_entity.type
_entity.pdbx_description
1 polymer ?
#
loop_
_entity_poly.entity_id
_entity_poly.type
_entity_poly.pdbx_seq_one_letter_code
_entity_poly.pdbx_strand_id
1 'polypeptide(L)'
;MKKLILLVTMAMFIGFAGNETFAQKKENKVVCFKSNMDCADCEKTVTEYLKFEKGVKDLKVDHASNTILVEYKDGKNSDEKLAAAIEKKGYKADKITQKEYEEIVAHAQGHGHEHNHEVHKERE
;
A
#
# COMPACT_ATOMS: atom_id res chain seq x y z
N MET A 1 26.10 39.44 -32.12
CA MET A 1 25.95 38.89 -30.76
C MET A 1 24.50 38.95 -30.23
N LYS A 2 23.76 40.05 -30.40
CA LYS A 2 22.34 40.17 -29.98
C LYS A 2 21.36 39.22 -30.72
N LYS A 3 21.62 38.95 -32.01
CA LYS A 3 20.82 38.02 -32.84
C LYS A 3 21.09 36.53 -32.51
N LEU A 4 22.24 36.24 -31.90
CA LEU A 4 22.63 34.88 -31.50
C LEU A 4 21.98 34.49 -30.17
N ILE A 5 21.80 35.47 -29.26
CA ILE A 5 21.06 35.28 -27.99
C ILE A 5 19.55 35.09 -28.22
N LEU A 6 18.98 35.73 -29.25
CA LEU A 6 17.55 35.63 -29.57
C LEU A 6 17.16 34.27 -30.21
N LEU A 7 18.10 33.58 -30.83
CA LEU A 7 17.87 32.24 -31.42
C LEU A 7 17.94 31.11 -30.38
N VAL A 8 18.74 31.27 -29.32
CA VAL A 8 18.89 30.26 -28.25
C VAL A 8 17.67 30.22 -27.33
N THR A 9 16.99 31.36 -27.13
CA THR A 9 15.74 31.42 -26.34
C THR A 9 14.54 30.79 -27.06
N MET A 10 14.53 30.78 -28.40
CA MET A 10 13.48 30.15 -29.20
C MET A 10 13.61 28.61 -29.24
N ALA A 11 14.84 28.08 -29.20
CA ALA A 11 15.09 26.65 -29.15
C ALA A 11 14.71 26.01 -27.80
N MET A 12 14.72 26.79 -26.71
CA MET A 12 14.40 26.30 -25.37
C MET A 12 12.89 26.08 -25.14
N PHE A 13 12.02 26.69 -25.95
CA PHE A 13 10.57 26.47 -25.89
C PHE A 13 10.12 25.19 -26.62
N ILE A 14 10.89 24.69 -27.59
CA ILE A 14 10.55 23.47 -28.35
C ILE A 14 10.85 22.20 -27.54
N GLY A 15 11.69 22.29 -26.50
CA GLY A 15 12.02 21.19 -25.60
C GLY A 15 10.94 20.81 -24.58
N PHE A 16 9.87 21.62 -24.41
CA PHE A 16 8.81 21.34 -23.42
C PHE A 16 7.61 20.55 -23.99
N ALA A 17 7.57 20.31 -25.31
CA ALA A 17 6.48 19.58 -25.97
C ALA A 17 6.69 18.05 -26.05
N GLY A 18 7.69 17.50 -25.33
CA GLY A 18 8.07 16.08 -25.37
C GLY A 18 7.56 15.23 -24.21
N ASN A 19 6.76 15.77 -23.28
CA ASN A 19 6.06 14.93 -22.33
C ASN A 19 4.73 14.53 -22.94
N GLU A 20 4.80 13.58 -23.89
CA GLU A 20 3.67 12.73 -24.19
C GLU A 20 3.22 12.15 -22.85
N THR A 21 2.13 12.72 -22.31
CA THR A 21 1.43 12.07 -21.22
C THR A 21 0.83 10.83 -21.87
N PHE A 22 1.61 9.76 -21.86
CA PHE A 22 1.08 8.44 -22.13
C PHE A 22 -0.01 8.26 -21.08
N ALA A 23 -1.25 8.47 -21.51
CA ALA A 23 -2.44 7.99 -20.87
C ALA A 23 -2.41 6.45 -20.94
N GLN A 24 -1.37 5.85 -20.35
CA GLN A 24 -1.40 4.46 -19.99
C GLN A 24 -2.56 4.36 -19.02
N LYS A 25 -3.57 3.60 -19.41
CA LYS A 25 -4.66 3.15 -18.55
C LYS A 25 -3.98 2.33 -17.44
N LYS A 26 -3.46 3.03 -16.43
CA LYS A 26 -2.73 2.43 -15.32
C LYS A 26 -3.78 1.76 -14.45
N GLU A 27 -3.87 0.45 -14.60
CA GLU A 27 -4.68 -0.40 -13.74
C GLU A 27 -4.17 -0.26 -12.30
N ASN A 28 -5.11 -0.20 -11.35
CA ASN A 28 -4.76 -0.21 -9.94
C ASN A 28 -4.45 -1.65 -9.55
N LYS A 29 -3.36 -1.86 -8.83
CA LYS A 29 -2.97 -3.14 -8.24
C LYS A 29 -3.15 -3.08 -6.73
N VAL A 30 -3.51 -4.21 -6.14
CA VAL A 30 -3.60 -4.39 -4.70
C VAL A 30 -2.49 -5.33 -4.27
N VAL A 31 -1.77 -4.94 -3.21
CA VAL A 31 -0.75 -5.77 -2.58
C VAL A 31 -1.02 -5.84 -1.08
N CYS A 32 -0.82 -7.02 -0.51
CA CYS A 32 -0.96 -7.27 0.92
C CYS A 32 0.39 -7.59 1.52
N PHE A 33 0.67 -7.00 2.69
CA PHE A 33 1.86 -7.25 3.49
C PHE A 33 1.47 -7.62 4.91
N LYS A 34 2.22 -8.56 5.48
CA LYS A 34 2.25 -8.83 6.91
C LYS A 34 3.37 -8.01 7.54
N SER A 35 3.06 -7.39 8.66
CA SER A 35 3.97 -6.55 9.42
C SER A 35 4.05 -7.00 10.88
N ASN A 36 4.74 -6.22 11.71
CA ASN A 36 4.90 -6.46 13.14
C ASN A 36 4.48 -5.25 13.99
N MET A 37 3.48 -4.48 13.51
CA MET A 37 2.96 -3.28 14.18
C MET A 37 2.01 -3.67 15.33
N ASP A 38 2.38 -3.40 16.57
CA ASP A 38 1.59 -3.78 17.75
C ASP A 38 0.79 -2.62 18.37
N CYS A 39 0.84 -1.42 17.77
CA CYS A 39 0.32 -0.21 18.40
C CYS A 39 -0.53 0.68 17.47
N ALA A 40 -1.57 1.31 18.01
CA ALA A 40 -2.45 2.19 17.26
C ALA A 40 -1.73 3.44 16.70
N ASP A 41 -0.75 3.97 17.44
CA ASP A 41 0.10 5.07 16.93
C ASP A 41 1.04 4.61 15.80
N CYS A 42 1.46 3.35 15.83
CA CYS A 42 2.28 2.72 14.79
C CYS A 42 1.48 2.64 13.49
N GLU A 43 0.23 2.15 13.58
CA GLU A 43 -0.71 2.12 12.46
C GLU A 43 -0.90 3.50 11.85
N LYS A 44 -1.22 4.51 12.68
CA LYS A 44 -1.40 5.89 12.19
C LYS A 44 -0.16 6.41 11.50
N THR A 45 1.01 6.22 12.10
CA THR A 45 2.28 6.70 11.52
C THR A 45 2.56 6.07 10.15
N VAL A 46 2.34 4.76 10.02
CA VAL A 46 2.53 4.03 8.75
C VAL A 46 1.47 4.45 7.72
N THR A 47 0.23 4.61 8.16
CA THR A 47 -0.90 5.06 7.32
C THR A 47 -0.63 6.44 6.74
N GLU A 48 -0.26 7.40 7.59
CA GLU A 48 0.07 8.77 7.19
C GLU A 48 1.26 8.80 6.23
N TYR A 49 2.24 7.92 6.41
CA TYR A 49 3.39 7.88 5.51
C TYR A 49 3.05 7.29 4.15
N LEU A 50 2.39 6.13 4.13
CA LEU A 50 2.09 5.39 2.90
C LEU A 50 1.00 6.08 2.07
N LYS A 51 0.02 6.77 2.68
CA LYS A 51 -1.02 7.47 1.92
C LYS A 51 -0.47 8.59 1.02
N PHE A 52 0.68 9.17 1.40
CA PHE A 52 1.37 10.19 0.61
C PHE A 52 2.40 9.60 -0.35
N GLU A 53 2.62 8.30 -0.31
CA GLU A 53 3.54 7.62 -1.21
C GLU A 53 3.05 7.68 -2.65
N LYS A 54 3.97 7.83 -3.60
CA LYS A 54 3.60 8.16 -4.99
C LYS A 54 2.76 7.04 -5.60
N GLY A 55 1.55 7.38 -6.01
CA GLY A 55 0.67 6.47 -6.74
C GLY A 55 -0.20 5.58 -5.86
N VAL A 56 -0.11 5.68 -4.54
CA VAL A 56 -1.08 5.05 -3.62
C VAL A 56 -2.46 5.65 -3.85
N LYS A 57 -3.47 4.78 -3.80
CA LYS A 57 -4.87 5.07 -4.09
C LYS A 57 -5.76 4.81 -2.89
N ASP A 58 -5.60 3.63 -2.30
CA ASP A 58 -6.27 3.22 -1.08
C ASP A 58 -5.26 2.51 -0.18
N LEU A 59 -5.51 2.54 1.11
CA LEU A 59 -4.61 2.00 2.12
C LEU A 59 -5.43 1.56 3.32
N LYS A 60 -5.25 0.29 3.71
CA LYS A 60 -5.79 -0.26 4.96
C LYS A 60 -4.64 -0.83 5.77
N VAL A 61 -4.45 -0.29 6.95
CA VAL A 61 -3.42 -0.73 7.91
C VAL A 61 -4.17 -1.14 9.15
N ASP A 62 -3.91 -2.34 9.66
CA ASP A 62 -4.57 -2.86 10.84
C ASP A 62 -3.52 -3.40 11.81
N HIS A 63 -3.40 -2.76 12.98
CA HIS A 63 -2.47 -3.19 14.02
C HIS A 63 -2.92 -4.47 14.73
N ALA A 64 -4.22 -4.78 14.77
CA ALA A 64 -4.75 -5.96 15.45
C ALA A 64 -4.46 -7.24 14.64
N SER A 65 -4.56 -7.19 13.32
CA SER A 65 -4.16 -8.28 12.42
C SER A 65 -2.70 -8.21 11.96
N ASN A 66 -1.98 -7.13 12.32
CA ASN A 66 -0.65 -6.80 11.82
C ASN A 66 -0.56 -6.86 10.28
N THR A 67 -1.61 -6.44 9.57
CA THR A 67 -1.66 -6.49 8.09
C THR A 67 -1.73 -5.09 7.47
N ILE A 68 -1.21 -4.99 6.25
CA ILE A 68 -1.19 -3.78 5.44
C ILE A 68 -1.68 -4.14 4.04
N LEU A 69 -2.77 -3.54 3.59
CA LEU A 69 -3.27 -3.63 2.22
C LEU A 69 -3.08 -2.28 1.54
N VAL A 70 -2.41 -2.29 0.40
CA VAL A 70 -2.15 -1.08 -0.39
C VAL A 70 -2.74 -1.25 -1.79
N GLU A 71 -3.65 -0.36 -2.17
CA GLU A 71 -4.05 -0.19 -3.56
C GLU A 71 -3.20 0.93 -4.17
N TYR A 72 -2.53 0.65 -5.29
CA TYR A 72 -1.65 1.61 -5.95
C TYR A 72 -1.75 1.53 -7.47
N LYS A 73 -1.39 2.63 -8.14
CA LYS A 73 -1.36 2.70 -9.60
C LYS A 73 -0.12 2.01 -10.16
N ASP A 74 -0.33 1.00 -11.00
CA ASP A 74 0.77 0.30 -11.67
C ASP A 74 1.60 1.28 -12.51
N GLY A 75 2.93 1.22 -12.36
CA GLY A 75 3.85 2.15 -13.01
C GLY A 75 3.95 3.55 -12.39
N LYS A 76 3.27 3.85 -11.27
CA LYS A 76 3.67 4.94 -10.37
C LYS A 76 4.38 4.40 -9.13
N ASN A 77 3.97 3.22 -8.67
CA ASN A 77 4.61 2.46 -7.62
C ASN A 77 4.76 0.98 -7.99
N SER A 78 5.43 0.20 -7.13
CA SER A 78 5.57 -1.25 -7.24
C SER A 78 5.60 -1.89 -5.86
N ASP A 79 5.27 -3.19 -5.78
CA ASP A 79 5.30 -3.97 -4.54
C ASP A 79 6.59 -3.80 -3.74
N GLU A 80 7.75 -3.91 -4.42
CA GLU A 80 9.07 -3.80 -3.81
C GLU A 80 9.33 -2.41 -3.21
N LYS A 81 8.85 -1.35 -3.89
CA LYS A 81 9.00 0.03 -3.41
C LYS A 81 8.12 0.30 -2.20
N LEU A 82 6.91 -0.26 -2.20
CA LEU A 82 6.01 -0.17 -1.05
C LEU A 82 6.57 -0.94 0.15
N ALA A 83 7.10 -2.15 -0.06
CA ALA A 83 7.77 -2.91 0.98
C ALA A 83 8.98 -2.14 1.56
N ALA A 84 9.85 -1.62 0.70
CA ALA A 84 11.01 -0.82 1.12
C ALA A 84 10.59 0.46 1.86
N ALA A 85 9.47 1.09 1.49
CA ALA A 85 8.94 2.26 2.18
C ALA A 85 8.48 1.92 3.61
N ILE A 86 7.85 0.76 3.80
CA ILE A 86 7.45 0.23 5.12
C ILE A 86 8.68 -0.10 5.97
N GLU A 87 9.66 -0.79 5.39
CA GLU A 87 10.93 -1.14 6.07
C GLU A 87 11.72 0.09 6.49
N LYS A 88 11.71 1.15 5.67
CA LYS A 88 12.32 2.44 6.00
C LYS A 88 11.69 3.11 7.22
N LYS A 89 10.44 2.77 7.57
CA LYS A 89 9.78 3.19 8.81
C LYS A 89 10.07 2.28 10.00
N GLY A 90 10.83 1.20 9.81
CA GLY A 90 11.23 0.27 10.86
C GLY A 90 10.27 -0.89 11.07
N TYR A 91 9.38 -1.16 10.11
CA TYR A 91 8.40 -2.25 10.19
C TYR A 91 8.68 -3.33 9.16
N LYS A 92 8.33 -4.57 9.46
CA LYS A 92 8.41 -5.66 8.48
C LYS A 92 7.35 -5.52 7.39
N ALA A 93 7.67 -5.96 6.17
CA ALA A 93 6.79 -5.92 5.02
C ALA A 93 6.83 -7.24 4.25
N ASP A 94 6.45 -8.33 4.90
CA ASP A 94 6.42 -9.65 4.29
C ASP A 94 5.23 -9.73 3.33
N LYS A 95 5.49 -9.82 2.02
CA LYS A 95 4.43 -9.91 1.02
C LYS A 95 3.65 -11.21 1.19
N ILE A 96 2.33 -11.10 1.32
CA ILE A 96 1.41 -12.22 1.47
C ILE A 96 0.38 -12.25 0.33
N THR A 97 -0.24 -13.40 0.12
CA THR A 97 -1.35 -13.54 -0.81
C THR A 97 -2.64 -12.96 -0.24
N GLN A 98 -3.61 -12.66 -1.10
CA GLN A 98 -4.93 -12.16 -0.70
C GLN A 98 -5.64 -13.15 0.24
N LYS A 99 -5.49 -14.45 -0.02
CA LYS A 99 -6.08 -15.52 0.82
C LYS A 99 -5.50 -15.50 2.24
N GLU A 100 -4.17 -15.41 2.36
CA GLU A 100 -3.50 -15.31 3.66
C GLU A 100 -3.91 -14.04 4.41
N TYR A 101 -4.07 -12.91 3.70
CA TYR A 101 -4.56 -11.67 4.31
C TYR A 101 -5.96 -11.85 4.90
N GLU A 102 -6.88 -12.46 4.15
CA GLU A 102 -8.25 -12.72 4.60
C GLU A 102 -8.29 -13.66 5.81
N GLU A 103 -7.47 -14.72 5.82
CA GLU A 103 -7.34 -15.63 6.95
C GLU A 103 -6.83 -14.89 8.21
N ILE A 104 -5.76 -14.09 8.10
CA ILE A 104 -5.20 -13.35 9.24
C ILE A 104 -6.20 -12.32 9.80
N VAL A 105 -6.88 -11.57 8.93
CA VAL A 105 -7.89 -10.58 9.33
C VAL A 105 -9.09 -11.27 9.99
N ALA A 106 -9.56 -12.39 9.45
CA ALA A 106 -10.65 -13.16 10.06
C ALA A 106 -10.27 -13.70 11.45
N HIS A 107 -9.04 -14.17 11.64
CA HIS A 107 -8.55 -14.64 12.94
C HIS A 107 -8.37 -13.50 13.95
N ALA A 108 -7.87 -12.33 13.53
CA ALA A 108 -7.68 -11.17 14.40
C ALA A 108 -9.02 -10.59 14.90
N GLN A 109 -10.05 -10.62 14.05
CA GLN A 109 -11.40 -10.18 14.40
C GLN A 109 -12.22 -11.29 15.11
N GLY A 110 -11.62 -12.48 15.27
CA GLY A 110 -12.26 -13.72 15.71
C GLY A 110 -12.16 -14.04 17.20
N HIS A 111 -11.82 -13.10 18.09
CA HIS A 111 -12.14 -13.25 19.52
C HIS A 111 -13.62 -12.89 19.75
N GLY A 112 -14.48 -13.66 19.08
CA GLY A 112 -15.93 -13.51 19.03
C GLY A 112 -16.64 -14.72 18.41
N HIS A 113 -15.97 -15.87 18.32
CA HIS A 113 -16.67 -17.14 18.12
C HIS A 113 -16.85 -17.82 19.48
N GLU A 114 -18.02 -17.63 20.09
CA GLU A 114 -18.56 -18.53 21.10
C GLU A 114 -18.52 -19.96 20.53
N HIS A 115 -17.66 -20.80 21.10
CA HIS A 115 -17.87 -22.23 21.06
C HIS A 115 -18.95 -22.55 22.09
N ASN A 116 -20.23 -22.52 21.70
CA ASN A 116 -21.22 -23.25 22.49
C ASN A 116 -20.95 -24.75 22.28
N HIS A 117 -20.17 -25.31 23.18
CA HIS A 117 -19.99 -26.75 23.32
C HIS A 117 -21.28 -27.30 23.95
N GLU A 118 -22.28 -27.61 23.13
CA GLU A 118 -23.44 -28.38 23.58
C GLU A 118 -23.03 -29.83 23.80
N VAL A 119 -22.43 -30.10 24.96
CA VAL A 119 -22.31 -31.45 25.49
C VAL A 119 -23.68 -31.82 26.04
N HIS A 120 -24.54 -32.41 25.20
CA HIS A 120 -25.73 -33.11 25.67
C HIS A 120 -25.30 -34.33 26.47
N LYS A 121 -25.27 -34.14 27.80
CA LYS A 121 -25.21 -35.21 28.78
C LYS A 121 -26.64 -35.71 28.99
N GLU A 122 -27.04 -36.74 28.26
CA GLU A 122 -28.14 -37.59 28.69
C GLU A 122 -27.60 -38.88 29.28
N ARG A 123 -27.93 -39.01 30.56
CA ARG A 123 -27.74 -40.13 31.47
C ARG A 123 -28.91 -41.08 31.22
N GLU A 124 -28.63 -42.29 30.76
CA GLU A 124 -29.43 -43.50 31.04
C GLU A 124 -28.49 -44.69 31.25
#